data_AF-A0A1F7LV95-F1
#
_entry.id   AF-A0A1F7LV95-F1
#
_cell.length_a   1.000
_cell.length_b   1.000
_cell.length_c   1.000
_cell.angle_alpha   90.00
_cell.angle_beta   90.00
_cell.angle_gamma   90.00
#
_symmetry.space_group_name_H-M   'P 1'
#
loop_
_entity.id
_entity.type
_entity.pdbx_description
1 polymer ?
#
loop_
_entity_poly.entity_id
_entity_poly.type
_entity_poly.pdbx_seq_one_letter_code
_entity_poly.pdbx_strand_id
1 'polypeptide(L)' 'MGRTNIELDDHLVSEGLKVYKCKSKRELVHLALAELLKGEKRKEILTLRGQVKWEGDLAELRRRRP' A
#
# COMPACT_ATOMS: atom_id res chain seq x y z
N MET A 1 -15.03 19.01 -6.19
CA MET A 1 -14.76 18.12 -5.04
C MET A 1 -16.07 17.91 -4.28
N GLY A 2 -16.48 16.66 -4.05
CA GLY A 2 -17.70 16.36 -3.29
C GLY A 2 -17.47 16.45 -1.78
N ARG A 3 -18.45 16.98 -1.05
CA ARG A 3 -18.49 16.89 0.42
C ARG A 3 -19.37 15.71 0.77
N THR A 4 -18.90 14.84 1.65
CA THR A 4 -19.64 13.68 2.13
C THR A 4 -19.55 13.67 3.65
N ASN A 5 -20.66 13.35 4.32
CA ASN A 5 -20.67 13.11 5.75
C ASN A 5 -20.55 11.60 5.99
N ILE A 6 -19.58 11.19 6.79
CA ILE A 6 -19.31 9.79 7.11
C ILE A 6 -18.97 9.68 8.59
N GLU A 7 -19.44 8.62 9.24
CA GLU A 7 -19.02 8.27 10.59
C GLU A 7 -17.68 7.53 10.54
N LEU A 8 -16.77 7.93 11.42
CA LEU A 8 -15.43 7.34 11.54
C LEU A 8 -15.17 7.07 13.01
N ASP A 9 -14.47 5.97 13.29
CA ASP A 9 -13.97 5.68 14.63
C ASP A 9 -12.92 6.73 15.03
N ASP A 10 -13.20 7.49 16.09
CA ASP A 10 -12.33 8.56 16.57
C ASP A 10 -11.01 8.04 17.14
N HIS A 11 -10.97 6.82 17.67
CA HIS A 11 -9.72 6.19 18.12
C HIS A 11 -8.80 5.95 16.92
N LEU A 12 -9.35 5.30 15.89
CA LEU A 12 -8.61 5.00 14.65
C LEU A 12 -8.10 6.28 13.97
N VAL A 13 -8.95 7.32 13.94
CA VAL A 13 -8.57 8.62 13.36
C VAL A 13 -7.47 9.27 14.18
N SER A 14 -7.56 9.26 15.52
CA SER A 14 -6.54 9.85 16.40
C SER A 14 -5.18 9.17 16.23
N GLU A 15 -5.16 7.84 16.19
CA GLU A 15 -3.94 7.08 15.91
C GLU A 15 -3.39 7.38 14.51
N GLY A 16 -4.26 7.35 13.49
CA GLY A 16 -3.87 7.63 12.12
C GLY A 16 -3.27 9.03 11.94
N LEU A 17 -3.88 10.06 12.53
CA LEU A 17 -3.35 11.43 12.49
C LEU A 17 -1.94 11.52 13.11
N LYS A 18 -1.70 10.81 14.22
CA LYS A 18 -0.38 10.79 14.90
C LYS A 18 0.67 10.03 14.08
N VAL A 19 0.35 8.82 13.64
CA VAL A 19 1.27 7.92 12.93
C VAL A 19 1.67 8.52 11.58
N TYR A 20 0.68 8.99 10.81
CA TYR A 20 0.91 9.52 9.46
C TYR A 20 1.17 11.03 9.43
N LYS A 21 1.16 11.70 10.59
CA LYS A 21 1.41 13.14 10.75
C LYS A 21 0.50 14.02 9.88
N CYS A 22 -0.74 13.58 9.66
CA CYS A 22 -1.74 14.33 8.90
C CYS A 22 -2.30 15.48 9.75
N LYS A 23 -2.65 16.60 9.11
CA LYS A 23 -3.18 17.80 9.78
C LYS A 23 -4.70 17.78 9.94
N SER A 24 -5.40 16.93 9.19
CA SER A 24 -6.88 16.88 9.22
C SER A 24 -7.43 15.50 8.91
N LYS A 25 -8.66 15.23 9.39
CA LYS A 25 -9.41 14.00 9.05
C LYS A 25 -9.54 13.80 7.53
N ARG A 26 -9.76 14.88 6.77
CA ARG A 26 -9.85 14.86 5.30
C ARG A 26 -8.55 14.38 4.65
N GLU A 27 -7.42 14.89 5.12
CA GLU A 27 -6.10 14.51 4.60
C GLU A 27 -5.80 13.05 4.90
N LEU A 28 -6.10 12.59 6.12
CA LEU A 28 -5.93 11.19 6.51
C LEU A 28 -6.78 10.25 5.65
N VAL A 29 -8.06 10.58 5.43
CA VAL A 29 -8.96 9.79 4.56
C VAL A 29 -8.44 9.74 3.13
N HIS A 30 -7.97 10.87 2.60
CA HIS A 30 -7.40 10.90 1.26
C HIS A 30 -6.12 10.07 1.15
N LEU A 31 -5.25 10.13 2.16
CA LEU A 31 -4.05 9.31 2.23
C LEU A 31 -4.40 7.82 2.25
N ALA A 32 -5.35 7.41 3.11
CA ALA A 32 -5.78 6.03 3.22
C ALA A 32 -6.31 5.48 1.89
N LEU A 33 -7.17 6.23 1.20
CA LEU A 33 -7.69 5.84 -0.12
C LEU A 33 -6.58 5.72 -1.16
N ALA A 34 -5.63 6.66 -1.18
CA ALA A 34 -4.51 6.61 -2.11
C ALA A 34 -3.59 5.40 -1.85
N GLU A 35 -3.28 5.11 -0.58
CA GLU A 35 -2.46 3.96 -0.21
C GLU A 35 -3.15 2.62 -0.51
N LEU A 36 -4.46 2.54 -0.31
CA LEU A 36 -5.24 1.35 -0.68
C LEU A 36 -5.10 1.06 -2.19
N LEU A 37 -5.31 2.08 -3.03
CA LEU A 37 -5.17 1.95 -4.48
C LEU A 37 -3.73 1.64 -4.91
N LYS A 38 -2.72 2.25 -4.27
CA LYS A 38 -1.31 1.91 -4.52
C LYS A 38 -1.04 0.44 -4.19
N GLY A 39 -1.62 -0.07 -3.10
CA GLY A 39 -1.55 -1.47 -2.71
C GLY A 39 -2.09 -2.40 -3.79
N GLU A 40 -3.29 -2.11 -4.30
CA GLU A 40 -3.89 -2.90 -5.38
C GLU A 40 -3.10 -2.81 -6.69
N LYS A 41 -2.63 -1.62 -7.08
CA LYS A 41 -1.77 -1.47 -8.27
C LYS A 41 -0.48 -2.26 -8.17
N ARG A 42 0.14 -2.33 -6.98
CA ARG A 42 1.31 -3.18 -6.78
C ARG A 42 0.99 -4.66 -6.99
N LYS A 43 -0.23 -5.12 -6.67
CA LYS A 43 -0.64 -6.51 -6.93
C LYS A 43 -0.78 -6.80 -8.42
N GLU A 44 -0.97 -5.80 -9.28
CA GLU A 44 -0.99 -6.01 -10.73
C GLU A 44 0.33 -6.64 -11.23
N ILE A 45 1.46 -6.42 -10.56
CA ILE A 45 2.72 -7.11 -10.91
C ILE A 45 2.61 -8.63 -10.81
N LEU A 46 1.72 -9.14 -9.96
CA LEU A 46 1.49 -10.57 -9.80
C LEU A 46 0.85 -11.19 -11.05
N THR A 47 0.22 -10.39 -11.92
CA THR A 47 -0.32 -10.87 -13.21
C THR A 47 0.79 -11.36 -14.14
N LEU A 48 2.02 -10.83 -14.00
CA LEU A 48 3.18 -11.25 -14.79
C LEU A 48 3.70 -12.65 -14.38
N ARG A 49 3.20 -13.24 -13.28
CA ARG A 49 3.59 -14.58 -12.83
C ARG A 49 3.37 -15.60 -13.94
N GLY A 50 4.44 -16.28 -14.35
CA GLY A 50 4.41 -17.29 -15.41
C GLY A 50 4.36 -16.73 -16.83
N GLN A 51 4.21 -15.42 -17.00
CA GLN A 51 4.24 -14.74 -18.30
C GLN A 51 5.65 -14.25 -18.66
N VAL A 52 6.43 -13.86 -17.67
CA VAL A 52 7.83 -13.44 -17.87
C VAL A 52 8.79 -14.60 -17.71
N LYS A 53 9.72 -14.72 -18.68
CA LYS A 53 10.85 -15.65 -18.59
C LYS A 53 11.86 -15.09 -17.59
N TRP A 54 12.15 -15.86 -16.56
CA TRP A 54 13.19 -15.51 -15.60
C TRP A 54 14.56 -15.98 -16.13
N GLU A 55 15.52 -15.06 -16.21
CA GLU A 55 16.89 -15.34 -16.64
C GLU A 55 17.82 -15.28 -15.42
N GLY A 56 18.20 -16.43 -14.88
CA GLY A 56 19.14 -16.57 -13.77
C GLY A 56 19.40 -18.03 -13.40
N ASP A 57 20.48 -18.32 -12.67
CA ASP A 57 20.72 -19.63 -12.04
C ASP A 57 20.31 -19.57 -10.56
N LEU A 58 19.23 -20.29 -10.26
CA LEU A 58 18.65 -20.32 -8.93
C LEU A 58 19.52 -21.08 -7.92
N ALA A 59 20.33 -22.04 -8.40
CA ALA A 59 21.28 -22.77 -7.58
C ALA A 59 22.48 -21.87 -7.21
N GLU A 60 22.96 -21.05 -8.14
CA GLU A 60 24.04 -20.09 -7.87
C GLU A 60 23.64 -19.06 -6.81
N LEU A 61 22.44 -18.49 -6.92
CA LEU A 61 21.94 -17.50 -5.96
C LEU A 61 21.81 -18.06 -4.54
N ARG A 62 21.46 -19.35 -4.41
CA ARG A 62 21.34 -20.02 -3.11
C ARG A 62 22.69 -20.34 -2.48
N ARG A 63 23.70 -20.68 -3.30
CA ARG A 63 25.08 -20.93 -2.83
C ARG A 63 25.75 -19.67 -2.26
N ARG A 64 25.33 -18.47 -2.69
CA ARG A 64 25.89 -17.19 -2.25
C ARG A 64 25.25 -16.62 -0.96
N ARG A 65 24.32 -17.33 -0.32
CA ARG A 65 23.78 -16.90 0.97
C ARG A 65 24.81 -17.19 2.08
N PRO A 66 25.17 -16.21 2.92
CA PRO A 66 25.97 -16.43 4.12
C PRO A 66 25.22 -17.27 5.16
#